data_AF-A0A1X0RX91-F1
#
_entry.id   AF-A0A1X0RX91-F1
#
_cell.length_a   1.000
_cell.length_b   1.000
_cell.length_c   1.000
_cell.angle_alpha   90.00
_cell.angle_beta   90.00
_cell.angle_gamma   90.00
#
_symmetry.space_group_name_H-M   'P 1'
#
loop_
_entity.id
_entity.type
_entity.pdbx_description
1 polymer ?
#
loop_
_entity_poly.entity_id
_entity_poly.type
_entity_poly.pdbx_seq_one_letter_code
_entity_poly.pdbx_strand_id
1 'polypeptide(L)'
;MRFFNLDSSVSMNSNFIIAPNDPVWKSRFTADELKEIRSKNPNPLPPCSDTLLNYLNIFTDLIISFINFKTVDELIKQTRKHHFDFDSEFDLDWAQQLMQSALRLFKSHYIPLTDQSEADIIRRIWYFVDTAFDDVSIDVRTREKESRASSSRQNQGRINKERKKHGHKTDFLFKFNQGELDCAEVGKEDAGDGGTKEMKELGLKCPKMMKDQLWQLAKTIRQHRMDLVIVEFVMMGLKFRAITSDRPSTYICRYRQTAPIFFPATEETIGSKLGELLVLVSQCYGVLQFVFIRYTE
;
A
#
# COMPACT_ATOMS: atom_id res chain seq x y z
N MET A 1 20.32 13.09 -19.25
CA MET A 1 20.74 14.45 -18.78
C MET A 1 19.76 15.60 -19.09
N ARG A 2 18.73 15.45 -19.96
CA ARG A 2 17.81 16.57 -20.30
C ARG A 2 16.64 16.77 -19.32
N PHE A 3 16.13 15.72 -18.67
CA PHE A 3 14.89 15.79 -17.88
C PHE A 3 15.04 16.30 -16.44
N PHE A 4 16.25 16.21 -15.89
CA PHE A 4 16.52 16.52 -14.48
C PHE A 4 17.20 17.89 -14.25
N ASN A 5 17.52 18.62 -15.33
CA ASN A 5 18.18 19.92 -15.30
C ASN A 5 17.17 21.07 -15.48
N LEU A 6 16.09 21.08 -14.68
CA LEU A 6 15.21 22.25 -14.57
C LEU A 6 15.75 23.17 -13.47
N ASP A 7 15.90 24.46 -13.79
CA ASP A 7 16.49 25.48 -12.92
C ASP A 7 15.77 25.63 -11.57
N SER A 8 16.51 26.05 -10.54
CA SER A 8 16.09 26.21 -9.14
C SER A 8 15.09 27.35 -8.87
N SER A 9 14.64 28.07 -9.91
CA SER A 9 13.81 29.28 -9.81
C SER A 9 12.30 29.05 -10.02
N VAL A 10 11.88 27.83 -10.39
CA VAL A 10 10.45 27.49 -10.55
C VAL A 10 9.88 26.99 -9.24
N SER A 11 8.73 27.54 -8.82
CA SER A 11 8.09 27.17 -7.56
C SER A 11 7.90 25.65 -7.47
N MET A 12 8.37 25.08 -6.37
CA MET A 12 8.44 23.67 -6.02
C MET A 12 7.05 22.95 -5.92
N ASN A 13 5.97 23.64 -6.33
CA ASN A 13 4.59 23.15 -6.40
C ASN A 13 4.27 22.40 -7.72
N SER A 14 5.12 22.50 -8.75
CA SER A 14 4.93 21.90 -10.07
C SER A 14 5.75 20.61 -10.25
N ASN A 15 5.61 19.64 -9.33
CA ASN A 15 6.26 18.34 -9.52
C ASN A 15 5.49 17.51 -10.56
N PHE A 16 6.19 17.06 -11.61
CA PHE A 16 5.65 16.16 -12.61
C PHE A 16 5.46 14.76 -12.01
N ILE A 17 4.25 14.22 -12.09
CA ILE A 17 3.95 12.84 -11.73
C ILE A 17 4.22 11.98 -12.96
N ILE A 18 5.14 11.02 -12.85
CA ILE A 18 5.50 10.13 -13.95
C ILE A 18 5.40 8.68 -13.48
N ALA A 19 4.61 7.89 -14.19
CA ALA A 19 4.50 6.45 -14.00
C ALA A 19 5.25 5.75 -15.15
N PRO A 20 6.58 5.51 -15.06
CA PRO A 20 7.39 5.14 -16.22
C PRO A 20 7.06 3.77 -16.84
N ASN A 21 6.20 2.98 -16.19
CA ASN A 21 5.71 1.70 -16.70
C ASN A 21 4.36 1.83 -17.44
N ASP A 22 3.68 2.96 -17.32
CA ASP A 22 2.44 3.22 -18.06
C ASP A 22 2.76 3.36 -19.57
N PRO A 23 2.10 2.57 -20.44
CA PRO A 23 2.29 2.62 -21.89
C PRO A 23 2.18 4.02 -22.50
N VAL A 24 1.40 4.94 -21.91
CA VAL A 24 1.22 6.31 -22.42
C VAL A 24 2.56 7.03 -22.60
N TRP A 25 3.54 6.76 -21.73
CA TRP A 25 4.83 7.42 -21.74
C TRP A 25 5.77 6.94 -22.85
N LYS A 26 5.52 5.75 -23.44
CA LYS A 26 6.29 5.26 -24.59
C LYS A 26 6.17 6.17 -25.82
N SER A 27 5.08 6.94 -25.90
CA SER A 27 4.86 7.95 -26.96
C SER A 27 5.51 9.31 -26.67
N ARG A 28 5.96 9.54 -25.43
CA ARG A 28 6.44 10.85 -24.94
C ARG A 28 7.93 10.87 -24.66
N PHE A 29 8.53 9.70 -24.45
CA PHE A 29 9.91 9.53 -24.05
C PHE A 29 10.57 8.43 -24.86
N THR A 30 11.86 8.60 -25.11
CA THR A 30 12.70 7.52 -25.64
C THR A 30 12.86 6.38 -24.62
N ALA A 31 13.25 5.20 -25.10
CA ALA A 31 13.50 4.05 -24.24
C ALA A 31 14.60 4.34 -23.19
N ASP A 32 15.64 5.09 -23.59
CA ASP A 32 16.74 5.49 -22.71
C ASP A 32 16.31 6.50 -21.66
N GLU A 33 15.47 7.49 -22.01
CA GLU A 33 14.92 8.43 -21.03
C GLU A 33 14.02 7.73 -20.01
N LEU A 34 13.18 6.78 -20.44
CA LEU A 34 12.37 5.99 -19.52
C LEU A 34 13.24 5.09 -18.63
N LYS A 35 14.34 4.56 -19.15
CA LYS A 35 15.33 3.82 -18.36
C LYS A 35 15.99 4.73 -17.32
N GLU A 36 16.43 5.93 -17.71
CA GLU A 36 16.98 6.96 -16.81
C GLU A 36 16.00 7.28 -15.69
N ILE A 37 14.72 7.55 -16.03
CA ILE A 37 13.66 7.83 -15.04
C ILE A 37 13.45 6.65 -14.09
N ARG A 38 13.47 5.41 -14.59
CA ARG A 38 13.28 4.20 -13.76
C ARG A 38 14.42 3.96 -12.77
N SER A 39 15.66 4.22 -13.16
CA SER A 39 16.85 3.84 -12.39
C SER A 39 17.47 4.99 -11.59
N LYS A 40 17.09 6.25 -11.83
CA LYS A 40 17.63 7.39 -11.07
C LYS A 40 17.23 7.28 -9.60
N ASN A 41 18.20 7.27 -8.68
CA ASN A 41 17.99 7.18 -7.22
C ASN A 41 16.93 6.13 -6.86
N PRO A 42 17.23 4.84 -7.06
CA PRO A 42 16.24 3.79 -6.88
C PRO A 42 15.92 3.62 -5.40
N ASN A 43 14.64 3.65 -5.06
CA ASN A 43 14.14 3.29 -3.74
C ASN A 43 13.26 2.04 -3.88
N PRO A 44 13.87 0.84 -3.96
CA PRO A 44 13.11 -0.41 -4.01
C PRO A 44 12.40 -0.67 -2.68
N LEU A 45 11.36 -1.50 -2.72
CA LEU A 45 10.80 -2.06 -1.50
C LEU A 45 11.88 -2.87 -0.76
N PRO A 46 11.97 -2.78 0.59
CA PRO A 46 12.89 -3.60 1.36
C PRO A 46 12.55 -5.09 1.20
N PRO A 47 13.50 -6.00 1.45
CA PRO A 47 13.21 -7.43 1.47
C PRO A 47 12.28 -7.78 2.65
N CYS A 48 11.47 -8.83 2.48
CA CYS A 48 10.77 -9.47 3.59
C CYS A 48 11.76 -10.25 4.46
N SER A 49 11.49 -10.38 5.77
CA SER A 49 12.35 -11.12 6.68
C SER A 49 12.40 -12.61 6.31
N ASP A 50 13.59 -13.24 6.43
CA ASP A 50 13.74 -14.67 6.20
C ASP A 50 12.88 -15.49 7.17
N THR A 51 12.70 -15.00 8.41
CA THR A 51 11.84 -15.62 9.42
C THR A 51 10.39 -15.69 8.95
N LEU A 52 9.81 -14.58 8.48
CA LEU A 52 8.46 -14.56 7.94
C LEU A 52 8.36 -15.42 6.68
N LEU A 53 9.30 -15.31 5.75
CA LEU A 53 9.31 -16.14 4.53
C LEU A 53 9.32 -17.64 4.85
N ASN A 54 10.15 -18.07 5.79
CA ASN A 54 10.21 -19.47 6.23
C ASN A 54 8.88 -19.91 6.86
N TYR A 55 8.25 -19.07 7.69
CA TYR A 55 6.94 -19.34 8.25
C TYR A 55 5.85 -19.50 7.18
N LEU A 56 5.81 -18.58 6.20
CA LEU A 56 4.87 -18.62 5.08
C LEU A 56 5.03 -19.87 4.21
N ASN A 57 6.28 -20.32 4.00
CA ASN A 57 6.57 -21.55 3.28
C ASN A 57 6.06 -22.78 4.03
N ILE A 58 6.34 -22.89 5.34
CA ILE A 58 5.83 -23.98 6.19
C ILE A 58 4.30 -24.02 6.16
N PHE A 59 3.65 -22.85 6.23
CA PHE A 59 2.19 -22.77 6.15
C PHE A 59 1.67 -23.21 4.78
N THR A 60 2.33 -22.80 3.69
CA THR A 60 1.94 -23.20 2.33
C THR A 60 2.05 -24.71 2.16
N ASP A 61 3.14 -25.32 2.63
CA ASP A 61 3.32 -26.78 2.62
C ASP A 61 2.27 -27.50 3.47
N LEU A 62 1.90 -26.92 4.61
CA LEU A 62 0.81 -27.42 5.45
C LEU A 62 -0.53 -27.41 4.70
N ILE A 63 -0.86 -26.31 4.02
CA ILE A 63 -2.09 -26.20 3.22
C ILE A 63 -2.09 -27.25 2.09
N ILE A 64 -1.01 -27.32 1.31
CA ILE A 64 -0.88 -28.28 0.19
C ILE A 64 -1.03 -29.72 0.67
N SER A 65 -0.40 -30.08 1.79
CA SER A 65 -0.47 -31.43 2.35
C SER A 65 -1.83 -31.78 2.95
N PHE A 66 -2.68 -30.80 3.28
CA PHE A 66 -3.96 -31.03 3.95
C PHE A 66 -5.16 -30.96 3.01
N ILE A 67 -5.14 -30.16 1.95
CA ILE A 67 -6.24 -30.03 0.98
C ILE A 67 -6.73 -31.40 0.45
N ASN A 68 -5.81 -32.37 0.30
CA ASN A 68 -6.15 -33.70 -0.21
C ASN A 68 -6.60 -34.70 0.86
N PHE A 69 -6.44 -34.39 2.16
CA PHE A 69 -6.53 -35.41 3.22
C PHE A 69 -7.31 -34.98 4.48
N LYS A 70 -7.59 -33.68 4.68
CA LYS A 70 -8.15 -33.14 5.93
C LYS A 70 -9.09 -31.96 5.68
N THR A 71 -9.95 -31.66 6.65
CA THR A 71 -10.89 -30.53 6.59
C THR A 71 -10.23 -29.21 7.02
N VAL A 72 -10.80 -28.08 6.59
CA VAL A 72 -10.44 -26.72 7.05
C VAL A 72 -10.40 -26.60 8.59
N ASP A 73 -11.21 -27.37 9.31
CA ASP A 73 -11.21 -27.39 10.78
C ASP A 73 -9.92 -27.91 11.38
N GLU A 74 -9.31 -28.91 10.76
CA GLU A 74 -8.05 -29.46 11.23
C GLU A 74 -6.91 -28.48 10.94
N LEU A 75 -6.94 -27.78 9.80
CA LEU A 75 -6.00 -26.68 9.50
C LEU A 75 -6.06 -25.57 10.55
N ILE A 76 -7.26 -25.12 10.91
CA ILE A 76 -7.44 -24.10 11.97
C ILE A 76 -6.84 -24.60 13.30
N LYS A 77 -7.05 -25.86 13.67
CA LYS A 77 -6.46 -26.43 14.89
C LYS A 77 -4.93 -26.46 14.84
N GLN A 78 -4.33 -26.83 13.70
CA GLN A 78 -2.88 -26.86 13.56
C GLN A 78 -2.28 -25.45 13.67
N THR A 79 -2.89 -24.45 13.03
CA THR A 79 -2.41 -23.06 13.13
C THR A 79 -2.42 -22.52 14.55
N ARG A 80 -3.34 -22.99 15.40
CA ARG A 80 -3.46 -22.57 16.81
C ARG A 80 -2.48 -23.26 17.76
N LYS A 81 -1.67 -24.22 17.29
CA LYS A 81 -0.66 -24.87 18.14
C LYS A 81 0.55 -23.98 18.37
N HIS A 82 0.86 -23.13 17.40
CA HIS A 82 1.93 -22.16 17.49
C HIS A 82 1.40 -20.89 18.13
N HIS A 83 2.15 -20.37 19.10
CA HIS A 83 1.87 -19.10 19.76
C HIS A 83 3.10 -18.23 19.54
N PHE A 84 2.89 -17.02 19.05
CA PHE A 84 3.94 -16.04 18.80
C PHE A 84 3.80 -14.92 19.81
N ASP A 85 4.94 -14.44 20.30
CA ASP A 85 4.97 -13.30 21.21
C ASP A 85 4.73 -11.99 20.44
N PHE A 86 3.85 -11.13 20.97
CA PHE A 86 3.48 -9.89 20.28
C PHE A 86 4.66 -8.93 20.13
N ASP A 87 5.52 -8.81 21.16
CA ASP A 87 6.59 -7.82 21.17
C ASP A 87 7.82 -8.28 20.37
N SER A 88 8.09 -9.59 20.32
CA SER A 88 9.30 -10.15 19.70
C SER A 88 9.08 -10.92 18.39
N GLU A 89 7.84 -11.34 18.10
CA GLU A 89 7.48 -12.14 16.92
C GLU A 89 6.21 -11.59 16.24
N PHE A 90 6.02 -10.27 16.29
CA PHE A 90 4.84 -9.58 15.76
C PHE A 90 4.48 -9.98 14.33
N ASP A 91 5.46 -10.05 13.42
CA ASP A 91 5.23 -10.38 12.01
C ASP A 91 4.66 -11.80 11.83
N LEU A 92 5.09 -12.74 12.67
CA LEU A 92 4.59 -14.11 12.71
C LEU A 92 3.19 -14.18 13.33
N ASP A 93 2.96 -13.47 14.42
CA ASP A 93 1.64 -13.37 15.06
C ASP A 93 0.60 -12.79 14.09
N TRP A 94 0.90 -11.64 13.51
CA TRP A 94 0.08 -10.96 12.51
C TRP A 94 -0.22 -11.84 11.29
N ALA A 95 0.80 -12.52 10.75
CA ALA A 95 0.63 -13.47 9.65
C ALA A 95 -0.29 -14.63 10.04
N GLN A 96 -0.09 -15.21 11.21
CA GLN A 96 -0.94 -16.28 11.73
C GLN A 96 -2.40 -15.83 11.88
N GLN A 97 -2.64 -14.62 12.39
CA GLN A 97 -3.97 -14.07 12.53
C GLN A 97 -4.70 -13.96 11.18
N LEU A 98 -4.03 -13.42 10.14
CA LEU A 98 -4.61 -13.35 8.79
C LEU A 98 -4.95 -14.74 8.25
N MET A 99 -4.03 -15.70 8.39
CA MET A 99 -4.24 -17.08 7.93
C MET A 99 -5.45 -17.71 8.59
N GLN A 100 -5.57 -17.60 9.92
CA GLN A 100 -6.71 -18.12 10.65
C GLN A 100 -8.02 -17.42 10.24
N SER A 101 -7.98 -16.11 10.02
CA SER A 101 -9.15 -15.36 9.56
C SER A 101 -9.60 -15.82 8.17
N ALA A 102 -8.67 -15.95 7.23
CA ALA A 102 -8.94 -16.45 5.88
C ALA A 102 -9.56 -17.85 5.90
N LEU A 103 -8.99 -18.80 6.66
CA LEU A 103 -9.56 -20.16 6.81
C LEU A 103 -11.01 -20.12 7.31
N ARG A 104 -11.36 -19.18 8.20
CA ARG A 104 -12.76 -18.99 8.66
C ARG A 104 -13.66 -18.43 7.57
N LEU A 105 -13.16 -17.56 6.69
CA LEU A 105 -13.95 -17.06 5.55
C LEU A 105 -14.31 -18.20 4.60
N PHE A 106 -13.38 -19.12 4.33
CA PHE A 106 -13.66 -20.33 3.54
C PHE A 106 -14.66 -21.26 4.23
N LYS A 107 -14.44 -21.55 5.53
CA LYS A 107 -15.35 -22.40 6.31
C LYS A 107 -16.78 -21.85 6.37
N SER A 108 -16.93 -20.53 6.40
CA SER A 108 -18.24 -19.87 6.46
C SER A 108 -18.86 -19.58 5.09
N HIS A 109 -18.22 -20.01 4.00
CA HIS A 109 -18.64 -19.73 2.62
C HIS A 109 -18.82 -18.24 2.34
N TYR A 110 -17.97 -17.40 2.93
CA TYR A 110 -17.96 -15.96 2.69
C TYR A 110 -17.33 -15.59 1.33
N ILE A 111 -16.51 -16.49 0.78
CA ILE A 111 -15.91 -16.39 -0.55
C ILE A 111 -16.60 -17.45 -1.44
N PRO A 112 -16.97 -17.13 -2.70
CA PRO A 112 -16.74 -15.88 -3.42
C PRO A 112 -17.58 -14.70 -2.89
N LEU A 113 -17.11 -13.47 -3.14
CA LEU A 113 -17.86 -12.26 -2.84
C LEU A 113 -19.13 -12.19 -3.71
N THR A 114 -20.23 -11.78 -3.11
CA THR A 114 -21.55 -11.56 -3.69
C THR A 114 -22.02 -10.12 -3.48
N ASP A 115 -22.74 -9.85 -2.39
CA ASP A 115 -23.47 -8.62 -2.08
C ASP A 115 -22.82 -7.80 -0.98
N GLN A 116 -21.64 -8.22 -0.49
CA GLN A 116 -20.93 -7.59 0.61
C GLN A 116 -20.63 -6.12 0.30
N SER A 117 -20.81 -5.25 1.30
CA SER A 117 -20.45 -3.84 1.17
C SER A 117 -18.94 -3.65 1.18
N GLU A 118 -18.48 -2.48 0.74
CA GLU A 118 -17.06 -2.10 0.86
C GLU A 118 -16.56 -2.16 2.30
N ALA A 119 -17.40 -1.78 3.27
CA ALA A 119 -17.08 -1.87 4.70
C ALA A 119 -16.97 -3.32 5.19
N ASP A 120 -17.77 -4.24 4.64
CA ASP A 120 -17.65 -5.67 4.95
C ASP A 120 -16.33 -6.24 4.44
N ILE A 121 -15.96 -5.88 3.21
CA ILE A 121 -14.69 -6.30 2.58
C ILE A 121 -13.50 -5.75 3.36
N ILE A 122 -13.52 -4.46 3.73
CA ILE A 122 -12.50 -3.84 4.61
C ILE A 122 -12.34 -4.66 5.89
N ARG A 123 -13.45 -4.92 6.60
CA ARG A 123 -13.40 -5.51 7.94
C ARG A 123 -13.05 -7.00 7.95
N ARG A 124 -13.39 -7.74 6.89
CA ARG A 124 -13.22 -9.21 6.87
C ARG A 124 -12.04 -9.66 6.03
N ILE A 125 -11.71 -8.95 4.96
CA ILE A 125 -10.67 -9.33 4.01
C ILE A 125 -9.42 -8.49 4.22
N TRP A 126 -9.56 -7.16 4.20
CA TRP A 126 -8.42 -6.24 4.20
C TRP A 126 -8.00 -5.74 5.58
N TYR A 127 -8.60 -6.24 6.66
CA TYR A 127 -8.32 -5.78 8.02
C TYR A 127 -6.85 -5.94 8.40
N PHE A 128 -6.14 -6.92 7.83
CA PHE A 128 -4.73 -7.16 8.13
C PHE A 128 -3.82 -6.02 7.68
N VAL A 129 -4.27 -5.18 6.74
CA VAL A 129 -3.55 -3.95 6.34
C VAL A 129 -3.60 -2.91 7.47
N ASP A 130 -4.70 -2.87 8.23
CA ASP A 130 -4.87 -2.02 9.43
C ASP A 130 -3.91 -2.48 10.53
N THR A 131 -3.99 -3.76 10.87
CA THR A 131 -3.27 -4.35 12.00
C THR A 131 -1.80 -4.63 11.72
N ALA A 132 -1.32 -4.41 10.50
CA ALA A 132 0.10 -4.60 10.14
C ALA A 132 1.04 -3.63 10.86
N PHE A 133 0.49 -2.60 11.50
CA PHE A 133 1.23 -1.51 12.15
C PHE A 133 0.96 -1.42 13.65
N ASP A 134 0.31 -2.41 14.25
CA ASP A 134 -0.07 -2.41 15.67
C ASP A 134 1.15 -2.42 16.62
N ASP A 135 2.33 -2.86 16.14
CA ASP A 135 3.60 -2.87 16.88
C ASP A 135 4.37 -1.54 16.82
N VAL A 136 3.93 -0.59 15.98
CA VAL A 136 4.56 0.71 15.81
C VAL A 136 3.61 1.84 16.15
N SER A 137 4.18 3.01 16.48
CA SER A 137 3.38 4.20 16.80
C SER A 137 2.82 4.89 15.55
N ILE A 138 2.24 4.13 14.61
CA ILE A 138 1.56 4.65 13.42
C ILE A 138 0.06 4.50 13.62
N ASP A 139 -0.64 5.63 13.65
CA ASP A 139 -2.10 5.67 13.68
C ASP A 139 -2.65 5.29 12.30
N VAL A 140 -3.37 4.17 12.22
CA VAL A 140 -4.20 3.85 11.05
C VAL A 140 -5.64 4.27 11.33
N ARG A 141 -6.18 5.15 10.48
CA ARG A 141 -7.53 5.70 10.66
C ARG A 141 -8.42 5.35 9.48
N THR A 142 -9.48 4.60 9.76
CA THR A 142 -10.49 4.18 8.76
C THR A 142 -11.68 5.15 8.68
N ARG A 143 -12.52 5.00 7.65
CA ARG A 143 -13.78 5.74 7.36
C ARG A 143 -13.58 7.11 6.70
N GLU A 144 -13.20 7.11 5.42
CA GLU A 144 -13.12 8.29 4.55
C GLU A 144 -12.41 9.50 5.19
N LYS A 145 -11.18 9.31 5.66
CA LYS A 145 -10.41 10.41 6.26
C LYS A 145 -9.91 11.36 5.20
N GLU A 146 -10.05 12.66 5.45
CA GLU A 146 -9.57 13.70 4.56
C GLU A 146 -8.05 13.89 4.75
N SER A 147 -7.29 13.78 3.66
CA SER A 147 -5.87 14.14 3.60
C SER A 147 -5.70 15.65 3.80
N ARG A 148 -5.07 16.01 4.93
CA ARG A 148 -4.57 17.35 5.26
C ARG A 148 -3.54 17.83 4.26
N ALA A 149 -2.68 16.95 3.73
CA ALA A 149 -1.69 17.33 2.73
C ALA A 149 -2.37 17.84 1.45
N SER A 150 -3.35 17.07 0.96
CA SER A 150 -4.19 17.45 -0.19
C SER A 150 -5.01 18.72 0.09
N SER A 151 -5.63 18.80 1.27
CA SER A 151 -6.39 19.97 1.72
C SER A 151 -5.50 21.22 1.75
N SER A 152 -4.30 21.13 2.30
CA SER A 152 -3.31 22.22 2.38
C SER A 152 -2.90 22.72 1.00
N ARG A 153 -2.58 21.80 0.06
CA ARG A 153 -2.28 22.16 -1.34
C ARG A 153 -3.46 22.89 -1.99
N GLN A 154 -4.67 22.35 -1.87
CA GLN A 154 -5.86 22.93 -2.52
C GLN A 154 -6.22 24.32 -2.01
N ASN A 155 -5.87 24.63 -0.77
CA ASN A 155 -6.15 25.91 -0.13
C ASN A 155 -4.92 26.82 -0.08
N GLN A 156 -3.84 26.48 -0.79
CA GLN A 156 -2.68 27.35 -0.88
C GLN A 156 -3.05 28.66 -1.59
N GLY A 157 -2.79 29.79 -0.95
CA GLY A 157 -3.18 31.11 -1.45
C GLY A 157 -4.66 31.46 -1.27
N ARG A 158 -5.44 30.64 -0.52
CA ARG A 158 -6.84 30.96 -0.21
C ARG A 158 -6.94 32.27 0.57
N ILE A 159 -7.82 33.16 0.12
CA ILE A 159 -8.17 34.41 0.81
C ILE A 159 -9.36 34.13 1.75
N ASN A 160 -9.44 34.83 2.88
CA ASN A 160 -10.38 34.53 3.98
C ASN A 160 -11.87 34.47 3.56
N LYS A 161 -12.26 35.12 2.46
CA LYS A 161 -13.64 35.15 1.96
C LYS A 161 -14.07 33.90 1.17
N GLU A 162 -13.15 33.01 0.80
CA GLU A 162 -13.45 31.82 0.02
C GLU A 162 -13.74 30.60 0.90
N ARG A 163 -14.70 29.75 0.53
CA ARG A 163 -14.96 28.49 1.24
C ARG A 163 -13.72 27.59 1.18
N LYS A 164 -13.32 27.01 2.31
CA LYS A 164 -12.23 26.01 2.36
C LYS A 164 -12.58 24.81 1.48
N LYS A 165 -11.68 24.43 0.57
CA LYS A 165 -11.78 23.20 -0.23
C LYS A 165 -11.39 21.99 0.63
N HIS A 166 -12.10 20.89 0.47
CA HIS A 166 -11.78 19.65 1.16
C HIS A 166 -10.70 18.88 0.39
N GLY A 167 -9.74 18.31 1.10
CA GLY A 167 -8.75 17.38 0.58
C GLY A 167 -9.37 16.11 0.03
N HIS A 168 -8.52 15.27 -0.56
CA HIS A 168 -8.94 13.93 -0.97
C HIS A 168 -9.28 13.09 0.26
N LYS A 169 -10.36 12.33 0.16
CA LYS A 169 -10.76 11.34 1.16
C LYS A 169 -10.21 9.98 0.78
N THR A 170 -9.78 9.23 1.78
CA THR A 170 -9.21 7.87 1.66
C THR A 170 -9.83 6.94 2.69
N ASP A 171 -9.94 5.64 2.37
CA ASP A 171 -10.54 4.65 3.26
C ASP A 171 -9.66 4.35 4.46
N PHE A 172 -8.35 4.29 4.24
CA PHE A 172 -7.33 4.24 5.29
C PHE A 172 -6.42 5.47 5.19
N LEU A 173 -6.09 6.06 6.32
CA LEU A 173 -5.06 7.09 6.42
C LEU A 173 -4.08 6.69 7.52
N PHE A 174 -2.83 6.46 7.13
CA PHE A 174 -1.73 6.14 8.03
C PHE A 174 -1.03 7.44 8.39
N LYS A 175 -0.87 7.70 9.68
CA LYS A 175 -0.30 8.95 10.15
C LYS A 175 0.50 8.77 11.42
N PHE A 176 1.43 9.67 11.65
CA PHE A 176 2.04 9.85 12.95
C PHE A 176 1.96 11.33 13.33
N ASN A 177 1.38 11.62 14.50
CA ASN A 177 1.04 12.98 14.92
C ASN A 177 0.25 13.74 13.84
N GLN A 178 0.89 14.72 13.20
CA GLN A 178 0.32 15.54 12.13
C GLN A 178 0.81 15.15 10.73
N GLY A 179 1.78 14.24 10.62
CA GLY A 179 2.35 13.76 9.36
C GLY A 179 1.54 12.62 8.78
N GLU A 180 1.16 12.74 7.50
CA GLU A 180 0.50 11.67 6.74
C GLU A 180 1.58 10.84 6.05
N LEU A 181 1.64 9.56 6.39
CA LEU A 181 2.69 8.64 5.95
C LEU A 181 2.27 7.83 4.72
N ASP A 182 1.00 7.43 4.66
CA ASP A 182 0.44 6.53 3.66
C ASP A 182 -1.11 6.67 3.65
N CYS A 183 -1.77 6.05 2.68
CA CYS A 183 -3.20 5.94 2.50
C CYS A 183 -3.59 4.61 1.84
N ALA A 184 -4.85 4.23 1.91
CA ALA A 184 -5.36 3.13 1.09
C ALA A 184 -6.81 3.35 0.67
N GLU A 185 -7.13 2.85 -0.52
CA GLU A 185 -8.44 2.96 -1.15
C GLU A 185 -9.01 1.56 -1.39
N VAL A 186 -10.29 1.39 -1.07
CA VAL A 186 -11.02 0.15 -1.29
C VAL A 186 -12.15 0.38 -2.28
N GLY A 187 -12.33 -0.58 -3.17
CA GLY A 187 -13.47 -0.72 -4.05
C GLY A 187 -14.16 -2.04 -3.81
N LYS A 188 -15.49 -2.01 -3.85
CA LYS A 188 -16.32 -3.22 -3.74
C LYS A 188 -16.01 -4.28 -4.80
N GLU A 189 -15.77 -3.87 -6.04
CA GLU A 189 -15.74 -4.77 -7.20
C GLU A 189 -14.42 -4.64 -7.98
N ASP A 190 -13.87 -5.77 -8.40
CA ASP A 190 -12.84 -5.84 -9.43
C ASP A 190 -13.52 -5.93 -10.80
N ALA A 191 -13.62 -4.80 -11.50
CA ALA A 191 -14.12 -4.73 -12.87
C ALA A 191 -13.01 -4.96 -13.93
N GLY A 192 -11.89 -5.56 -13.52
CA GLY A 192 -10.68 -5.71 -14.31
C GLY A 192 -9.89 -4.41 -14.46
N ASP A 193 -8.74 -4.47 -15.14
CA ASP A 193 -7.83 -3.32 -15.30
C ASP A 193 -8.45 -2.12 -16.05
N GLY A 194 -9.59 -2.32 -16.73
CA GLY A 194 -10.39 -1.26 -17.37
C GLY A 194 -11.50 -0.69 -16.49
N GLY A 195 -11.60 -1.13 -15.22
CA GLY A 195 -12.60 -0.67 -14.28
C GLY A 195 -12.48 0.82 -14.01
N THR A 196 -13.59 1.57 -14.17
CA THR A 196 -13.56 3.04 -14.03
C THR A 196 -13.11 3.50 -12.64
N LYS A 197 -13.48 2.76 -11.57
CA LYS A 197 -13.04 3.08 -10.20
C LYS A 197 -11.53 2.88 -10.07
N GLU A 198 -11.00 1.70 -10.41
CA GLU A 198 -9.56 1.42 -10.33
C GLU A 198 -8.73 2.39 -11.17
N MET A 199 -9.11 2.66 -12.43
CA MET A 199 -8.41 3.63 -13.28
C MET A 199 -8.39 5.04 -12.68
N LYS A 200 -9.48 5.46 -12.04
CA LYS A 200 -9.56 6.78 -11.40
C LYS A 200 -8.69 6.87 -10.15
N GLU A 201 -8.70 5.83 -9.32
CA GLU A 201 -7.84 5.76 -8.14
C GLU A 201 -6.37 5.73 -8.57
N LEU A 202 -5.96 4.71 -9.33
CA LEU A 202 -4.57 4.50 -9.78
C LEU A 202 -4.03 5.60 -10.70
N GLY A 203 -4.85 6.13 -11.61
CA GLY A 203 -4.41 7.05 -12.66
C GLY A 203 -4.50 8.53 -12.28
N LEU A 204 -5.24 8.88 -11.22
CA LEU A 204 -5.52 10.29 -10.93
C LEU A 204 -5.55 10.65 -9.45
N LYS A 205 -6.35 9.95 -8.63
CA LYS A 205 -6.57 10.34 -7.23
C LYS A 205 -5.35 9.97 -6.37
N CYS A 206 -4.96 8.70 -6.36
CA CYS A 206 -3.80 8.19 -5.63
C CYS A 206 -2.53 8.97 -5.98
N PRO A 207 -2.12 9.12 -7.27
CA PRO A 207 -0.88 9.85 -7.59
C PRO A 207 -0.88 11.31 -7.13
N LYS A 208 -2.03 12.00 -7.17
CA LYS A 208 -2.13 13.39 -6.70
C LYS A 208 -2.03 13.50 -5.18
N MET A 209 -2.70 12.60 -4.46
CA MET A 209 -2.70 12.55 -3.00
C MET A 209 -1.31 12.21 -2.47
N MET A 210 -0.71 11.15 -3.00
CA MET A 210 0.65 10.72 -2.70
C MET A 210 1.67 11.86 -2.92
N LYS A 211 1.63 12.51 -4.09
CA LYS A 211 2.52 13.66 -4.37
C LYS A 211 2.39 14.74 -3.31
N ASP A 212 1.18 15.02 -2.82
CA ASP A 212 0.96 16.04 -1.79
C ASP A 212 1.47 15.60 -0.42
N GLN A 213 1.27 14.33 -0.03
CA GLN A 213 1.79 13.77 1.22
C GLN A 213 3.33 13.74 1.21
N LEU A 214 3.94 13.19 0.16
CA LEU A 214 5.39 13.16 -0.01
C LEU A 214 6.00 14.56 -0.02
N TRP A 215 5.28 15.54 -0.56
CA TRP A 215 5.68 16.95 -0.52
C TRP A 215 5.70 17.53 0.90
N GLN A 216 4.68 17.23 1.73
CA GLN A 216 4.66 17.66 3.13
C GLN A 216 5.77 16.96 3.93
N LEU A 217 5.94 15.64 3.76
CA LEU A 217 7.00 14.90 4.42
C LEU A 217 8.39 15.43 4.05
N ALA A 218 8.64 15.72 2.77
CA ALA A 218 9.90 16.30 2.31
C ALA A 218 10.19 17.70 2.89
N LYS A 219 9.16 18.45 3.31
CA LYS A 219 9.33 19.74 4.01
C LYS A 219 9.70 19.55 5.48
N THR A 220 9.11 18.54 6.12
CA THR A 220 9.38 18.22 7.52
C THR A 220 10.75 17.54 7.65
N ILE A 221 11.01 16.50 6.87
CA ILE A 221 12.22 15.68 6.88
C ILE A 221 13.20 16.19 5.81
N ARG A 222 13.70 17.43 5.95
CA ARG A 222 14.48 18.10 4.89
C ARG A 222 15.76 17.36 4.50
N GLN A 223 16.42 16.70 5.45
CA GLN A 223 17.71 16.04 5.24
C GLN A 223 17.58 14.80 4.34
N HIS A 224 16.51 14.02 4.54
CA HIS A 224 16.24 12.78 3.80
C HIS A 224 15.20 12.94 2.69
N ARG A 225 14.84 14.16 2.31
CA ARG A 225 13.72 14.46 1.38
C ARG A 225 13.76 13.74 0.01
N MET A 226 14.94 13.28 -0.41
CA MET A 226 15.14 12.54 -1.68
C MET A 226 15.11 11.02 -1.49
N ASP A 227 15.23 10.56 -0.24
CA ASP A 227 15.23 9.15 0.15
C ASP A 227 13.83 8.70 0.60
N LEU A 228 12.92 9.65 0.81
CA LEU A 228 11.54 9.35 1.20
C LEU A 228 10.79 8.62 0.08
N VAL A 229 10.11 7.56 0.50
CA VAL A 229 9.12 6.83 -0.29
C VAL A 229 7.85 6.78 0.52
N ILE A 230 6.71 7.00 -0.12
CA ILE A 230 5.41 6.67 0.46
C ILE A 230 4.81 5.53 -0.31
N VAL A 231 4.04 4.71 0.40
CA VAL A 231 3.24 3.65 -0.20
C VAL A 231 1.80 4.16 -0.33
N GLU A 232 0.99 3.48 -1.15
CA GLU A 232 -0.47 3.50 -1.07
C GLU A 232 -1.00 2.11 -1.47
N PHE A 233 -2.01 1.61 -0.77
CA PHE A 233 -2.66 0.35 -1.14
C PHE A 233 -3.97 0.61 -1.89
N VAL A 234 -4.17 -0.10 -2.99
CA VAL A 234 -5.43 -0.07 -3.76
C VAL A 234 -6.00 -1.46 -3.82
N MET A 235 -7.18 -1.61 -3.23
CA MET A 235 -7.89 -2.87 -3.09
C MET A 235 -9.20 -2.81 -3.86
N MET A 236 -9.48 -3.77 -4.73
CA MET A 236 -10.70 -3.82 -5.55
C MET A 236 -11.29 -5.23 -5.45
N GLY A 237 -12.37 -5.41 -4.68
CA GLY A 237 -12.88 -6.74 -4.35
C GLY A 237 -11.82 -7.58 -3.65
N LEU A 238 -11.35 -8.65 -4.32
CA LEU A 238 -10.25 -9.52 -3.86
C LEU A 238 -8.88 -9.13 -4.43
N LYS A 239 -8.80 -8.13 -5.32
CA LYS A 239 -7.55 -7.68 -5.93
C LYS A 239 -6.84 -6.67 -5.03
N PHE A 240 -5.52 -6.78 -4.95
CA PHE A 240 -4.64 -5.95 -4.14
C PHE A 240 -3.47 -5.45 -4.99
N ARG A 241 -3.17 -4.16 -4.89
CA ARG A 241 -1.97 -3.55 -5.46
C ARG A 241 -1.36 -2.62 -4.42
N ALA A 242 -0.03 -2.65 -4.33
CA ALA A 242 0.70 -1.58 -3.68
C ALA A 242 1.24 -0.61 -4.74
N ILE A 243 1.34 0.63 -4.34
CA ILE A 243 1.87 1.71 -5.13
C ILE A 243 3.00 2.34 -4.32
N THR A 244 4.09 2.71 -4.99
CA THR A 244 5.14 3.52 -4.37
C THR A 244 5.29 4.84 -5.09
N SER A 245 5.52 5.90 -4.32
CA SER A 245 5.84 7.22 -4.83
C SER A 245 7.12 7.75 -4.18
N ASP A 246 8.08 8.11 -5.03
CA ASP A 246 9.39 8.63 -4.62
C ASP A 246 9.82 9.87 -5.43
N ARG A 247 10.92 10.49 -5.01
CA ARG A 247 11.48 11.68 -5.69
C ARG A 247 12.86 11.39 -6.26
N PRO A 248 12.98 10.89 -7.51
CA PRO A 248 14.28 10.71 -8.14
C PRO A 248 15.00 12.04 -8.42
N SER A 249 14.27 13.16 -8.40
CA SER A 249 14.80 14.52 -8.51
C SER A 249 13.83 15.53 -7.89
N THR A 250 14.29 16.77 -7.71
CA THR A 250 13.55 17.86 -7.07
C THR A 250 12.17 18.09 -7.69
N TYR A 251 12.00 17.90 -9.00
CA TYR A 251 10.75 18.23 -9.70
C TYR A 251 9.97 17.03 -10.20
N ILE A 252 10.43 15.81 -9.91
CA ILE A 252 9.79 14.59 -10.40
C ILE A 252 9.31 13.78 -9.21
N CYS A 253 8.04 13.43 -9.28
CA CYS A 253 7.40 12.43 -8.45
C CYS A 253 7.25 11.19 -9.31
N ARG A 254 8.04 10.15 -9.04
CA ARG A 254 7.97 8.90 -9.79
C ARG A 254 7.03 7.95 -9.05
N TYR A 255 6.20 7.30 -9.82
CA TYR A 255 5.11 6.46 -9.34
C TYR A 255 5.27 5.06 -9.93
N ARG A 256 5.21 4.03 -9.09
CA ARG A 256 5.29 2.62 -9.52
C ARG A 256 4.18 1.81 -8.89
N GLN A 257 3.61 0.90 -9.66
CA GLN A 257 2.61 -0.05 -9.20
C GLN A 257 3.21 -1.45 -9.16
N THR A 258 2.84 -2.24 -8.17
CA THR A 258 3.12 -3.68 -8.17
C THR A 258 2.22 -4.39 -9.18
N ALA A 259 2.61 -5.62 -9.54
CA ALA A 259 1.67 -6.56 -10.14
C ALA A 259 0.46 -6.76 -9.21
N PRO A 260 -0.73 -7.06 -9.76
CA PRO A 260 -1.88 -7.36 -8.94
C PRO A 260 -1.68 -8.69 -8.22
N ILE A 261 -1.92 -8.69 -6.92
CA ILE A 261 -2.01 -9.88 -6.07
C ILE A 261 -3.48 -10.04 -5.70
N PHE A 262 -3.93 -11.26 -5.40
CA PHE A 262 -5.32 -11.51 -5.08
C PHE A 262 -5.42 -12.19 -3.73
N PHE A 263 -6.43 -11.82 -2.94
CA PHE A 263 -6.88 -12.64 -1.83
C PHE A 263 -7.37 -13.99 -2.37
N PRO A 264 -7.10 -15.11 -1.69
CA PRO A 264 -7.46 -16.44 -2.18
C PRO A 264 -8.96 -16.55 -2.44
N ALA A 265 -9.31 -17.09 -3.62
CA ALA A 265 -10.68 -17.37 -4.01
C ALA A 265 -11.05 -18.86 -3.86
N THR A 266 -10.05 -19.73 -3.75
CA THR A 266 -10.21 -21.18 -3.57
C THR A 266 -9.26 -21.70 -2.48
N GLU A 267 -9.59 -22.84 -1.87
CA GLU A 267 -8.80 -23.43 -0.78
C GLU A 267 -7.37 -23.75 -1.21
N GLU A 268 -7.18 -24.17 -2.46
CA GLU A 268 -5.88 -24.51 -3.06
C GLU A 268 -4.92 -23.33 -3.16
N THR A 269 -5.47 -22.13 -3.21
CA THR A 269 -4.67 -20.90 -3.39
C THR A 269 -4.40 -20.17 -2.08
N ILE A 270 -4.94 -20.64 -0.94
CA ILE A 270 -4.80 -19.97 0.36
C ILE A 270 -3.34 -19.73 0.73
N GLY A 271 -2.51 -20.77 0.72
CA GLY A 271 -1.11 -20.68 1.14
C GLY A 271 -0.32 -19.67 0.30
N SER A 272 -0.32 -19.87 -1.02
CA SER A 272 0.45 -19.03 -1.94
C SER A 272 -0.05 -17.58 -1.99
N LYS A 273 -1.38 -17.37 -2.05
CA LYS A 273 -1.94 -16.02 -2.19
C LYS A 273 -1.86 -15.19 -0.91
N LEU A 274 -2.09 -15.79 0.26
CA LEU A 274 -1.86 -15.08 1.52
C LEU A 274 -0.37 -14.80 1.73
N GLY A 275 0.51 -15.73 1.33
CA GLY A 275 1.95 -15.50 1.36
C GLY A 275 2.37 -14.28 0.52
N GLU A 276 1.91 -14.20 -0.73
CA GLU A 276 2.14 -13.05 -1.61
C GLU A 276 1.66 -11.72 -0.99
N LEU A 277 0.47 -11.72 -0.38
CA LEU A 277 -0.10 -10.54 0.28
C LEU A 277 0.70 -10.09 1.52
N LEU A 278 1.03 -11.04 2.40
CA LEU A 278 1.77 -10.77 3.64
C LEU A 278 3.18 -10.27 3.36
N VAL A 279 3.85 -10.87 2.37
CA VAL A 279 5.16 -10.39 1.90
C VAL A 279 5.05 -8.95 1.44
N LEU A 280 4.10 -8.62 0.55
CA LEU A 280 4.01 -7.26 0.02
C LEU A 280 3.70 -6.24 1.12
N VAL A 281 2.77 -6.53 2.03
CA VAL A 281 2.43 -5.62 3.13
C VAL A 281 3.60 -5.46 4.11
N SER A 282 4.34 -6.53 4.42
CA SER A 282 5.56 -6.47 5.26
C SER A 282 6.65 -5.61 4.62
N GLN A 283 6.85 -5.72 3.30
CA GLN A 283 7.80 -4.86 2.59
C GLN A 283 7.38 -3.38 2.62
N CYS A 284 6.09 -3.11 2.44
CA CYS A 284 5.53 -1.76 2.56
C CYS A 284 5.64 -1.23 4.00
N TYR A 285 5.42 -2.07 5.01
CA TYR A 285 5.65 -1.73 6.41
C TYR A 285 7.08 -1.24 6.64
N GLY A 286 8.10 -1.94 6.10
CA GLY A 286 9.49 -1.51 6.23
C GLY A 286 9.78 -0.14 5.61
N VAL A 287 9.08 0.23 4.53
CA VAL A 287 9.15 1.59 3.96
C VAL A 287 8.58 2.62 4.93
N LEU A 288 7.39 2.37 5.47
CA LEU A 288 6.73 3.30 6.39
C LEU A 288 7.51 3.44 7.69
N GLN A 289 8.07 2.36 8.22
CA GLN A 289 8.92 2.36 9.40
C GLN A 289 10.16 3.23 9.18
N PHE A 290 10.80 3.14 8.00
CA PHE A 290 11.91 4.03 7.64
C PHE A 290 11.47 5.50 7.67
N VAL A 291 10.35 5.86 7.03
CA VAL A 291 9.85 7.24 7.03
C VAL A 291 9.50 7.70 8.44
N PHE A 292 8.87 6.84 9.24
CA PHE A 292 8.51 7.11 10.63
C PHE A 292 9.74 7.44 11.48
N ILE A 293 10.78 6.61 11.43
CA ILE A 293 12.05 6.85 12.15
C ILE A 293 12.62 8.22 11.80
N ARG A 294 12.68 8.56 10.50
CA ARG A 294 13.18 9.87 10.03
C ARG A 294 12.27 11.04 10.40
N TYR A 295 10.99 10.78 10.66
CA TYR A 295 10.06 11.81 11.11
C TYR A 295 10.24 12.12 12.60
N THR A 296 10.70 11.14 13.39
CA THR A 296 10.90 11.26 14.84
C THR A 296 12.29 11.76 15.26
N GLU A 297 13.27 11.66 14.37
CA GLU A 297 14.63 12.22 14.53
C GLU A 297 14.66 13.75 14.35
#